data_AF-A0AAD1MCN1-F1
#
_entry.id   AF-A0AAD1MCN1-F1
#
_cell.length_a   1.000
_cell.length_b   1.000
_cell.length_c   1.000
_cell.angle_alpha   90.00
_cell.angle_beta   90.00
_cell.angle_gamma   90.00
#
_symmetry.space_group_name_H-M   'P 1'
#
loop_
_entity.id
_entity.type
_entity.pdbx_description
1 polymer ?
#
loop_
_entity_poly.entity_id
_entity_poly.type
_entity_poly.pdbx_seq_one_letter_code
_entity_poly.pdbx_strand_id
1 'polypeptide(L)'
;MTDDPAPRRTGPFVVGDRVQLTDAKGRHYTMILNPGSEFHTHRGAIEHDAVIGLPEGSVVKSTNGDAFLVLRPLLIDYVLSMPRGAQVIYPKDAAQIVHEGDIFPGARVLEAGAGSGALTCSLLRAVGPDGEVISYEVRDDHAVHARRNVATFFGEDPENWRLIIGDLVDSDLDEASVDRVILDMLSPWDVLDTVARLLIPGGVLMVYVATVTQLSKTVELLREQQCWTEPRAWESLQRGWNVVGLAVRPQHNMRGHTAFLISARRLAPGTITPTPLRRKKLAP
;
A
#
# COMPACT_ATOMS: atom_id res chain seq x y z
N MET A 1 -12.80 -24.66 21.11
CA MET A 1 -12.89 -24.21 19.71
C MET A 1 -13.86 -23.04 19.73
N THR A 2 -13.35 -21.86 20.05
CA THR A 2 -14.14 -20.62 19.98
C THR A 2 -14.07 -20.18 18.53
N ASP A 3 -15.18 -20.34 17.81
CA ASP A 3 -15.43 -19.63 16.54
C ASP A 3 -15.46 -18.14 16.86
N ASP A 4 -14.29 -17.50 16.90
CA ASP A 4 -14.23 -16.04 16.85
C ASP A 4 -14.49 -15.67 15.39
N PRO A 5 -15.61 -14.99 15.07
CA PRO A 5 -15.93 -14.64 13.71
C PRO A 5 -14.85 -13.71 13.15
N ALA A 6 -14.37 -14.00 11.94
CA ALA A 6 -13.45 -13.11 11.22
C ALA A 6 -14.01 -11.67 11.19
N PRO A 7 -13.14 -10.65 11.35
CA PRO A 7 -13.59 -9.27 11.46
C PRO A 7 -14.45 -8.86 10.27
N ARG A 8 -15.62 -8.27 10.56
CA ARG A 8 -16.58 -7.91 9.52
C ARG A 8 -16.24 -6.54 8.96
N ARG A 9 -16.37 -6.40 7.64
CA ARG A 9 -16.19 -5.09 6.98
C ARG A 9 -17.41 -4.19 7.04
N THR A 10 -18.58 -4.73 7.39
CA THR A 10 -19.86 -4.02 7.38
C THR A 10 -20.81 -4.53 8.46
N GLY A 11 -21.90 -3.79 8.69
CA GLY A 11 -22.91 -4.10 9.69
C GLY A 11 -22.56 -3.57 11.08
N PRO A 12 -23.32 -3.95 12.11
CA PRO A 12 -23.00 -3.60 13.49
C PRO A 12 -21.62 -4.11 13.91
N PHE A 13 -20.99 -3.44 14.87
CA PHE A 13 -19.72 -3.88 15.44
C PHE A 13 -19.86 -5.24 16.12
N VAL A 14 -18.91 -6.13 15.89
CA VAL A 14 -18.83 -7.45 16.54
C VAL A 14 -17.49 -7.60 17.28
N VAL A 15 -17.39 -8.65 18.09
CA VAL A 15 -16.13 -9.03 18.74
C VAL A 15 -15.04 -9.25 17.67
N GLY A 16 -13.81 -8.82 17.97
CA GLY A 16 -12.69 -8.90 17.05
C GLY A 16 -12.61 -7.75 16.03
N ASP A 17 -13.67 -6.95 15.86
CA ASP A 17 -13.62 -5.81 14.94
C ASP A 17 -12.60 -4.78 15.40
N ARG A 18 -11.85 -4.26 14.43
CA ARG A 18 -11.01 -3.08 14.61
C ARG A 18 -11.85 -1.83 14.51
N VAL A 19 -11.69 -0.95 15.49
CA VAL A 19 -12.47 0.28 15.62
C VAL A 19 -11.55 1.48 15.76
N GLN A 20 -11.87 2.54 15.04
CA GLN A 20 -11.29 3.86 15.17
C GLN A 20 -12.23 4.78 15.94
N LEU A 21 -11.71 5.38 17.02
CA LEU A 21 -12.41 6.38 17.82
C LEU A 21 -11.91 7.76 17.44
N THR A 22 -12.82 8.70 17.18
CA THR A 22 -12.48 10.11 16.88
C THR A 22 -13.10 11.02 17.92
N ASP A 23 -12.27 11.79 18.61
CA ASP A 23 -12.72 12.72 19.63
C ASP A 23 -13.17 14.08 19.05
N ALA A 24 -13.74 14.96 19.89
CA ALA A 24 -14.18 16.30 19.47
C ALA A 24 -13.06 17.23 18.93
N LYS A 25 -11.78 16.86 19.08
CA LYS A 25 -10.63 17.58 18.51
C LYS A 25 -10.12 16.92 17.22
N GLY A 26 -10.76 15.86 16.74
CA GLY A 26 -10.34 15.10 15.56
C GLY A 26 -9.15 14.17 15.83
N ARG A 27 -8.84 13.84 17.09
CA ARG A 27 -7.78 12.86 17.40
C ARG A 27 -8.31 11.45 17.23
N HIS A 28 -7.52 10.62 16.56
CA HIS A 28 -7.85 9.24 16.29
C HIS A 28 -7.18 8.28 17.26
N TYR A 29 -7.92 7.28 17.69
CA TYR A 29 -7.45 6.15 18.50
C TYR A 29 -7.92 4.86 17.85
N THR A 30 -7.21 3.75 18.06
CA THR A 30 -7.59 2.46 17.48
C THR A 30 -7.57 1.38 18.54
N MET A 31 -8.60 0.54 18.55
CA MET A 31 -8.73 -0.61 19.43
C MET A 31 -9.30 -1.82 18.69
N ILE A 32 -9.13 -3.00 19.27
CA ILE A 32 -9.79 -4.24 18.82
C ILE A 32 -10.85 -4.57 19.87
N LEU A 33 -12.09 -4.79 19.43
CA LEU A 33 -13.20 -5.09 20.32
C LEU A 33 -13.01 -6.45 20.98
N ASN A 34 -13.12 -6.45 22.30
CA ASN A 34 -12.90 -7.61 23.16
C ASN A 34 -13.85 -7.46 24.36
N PRO A 35 -14.79 -8.38 24.58
CA PRO A 35 -15.79 -8.28 25.64
C PRO A 35 -15.17 -8.03 27.02
N GLY A 36 -15.82 -7.21 27.84
CA GLY A 36 -15.38 -6.87 29.20
C GLY A 36 -14.07 -6.07 29.29
N SER A 37 -13.50 -5.63 28.15
CA SER A 37 -12.28 -4.81 28.13
C SER A 37 -12.60 -3.31 28.10
N GLU A 38 -11.63 -2.51 28.55
CA GLU A 38 -11.71 -1.05 28.54
C GLU A 38 -10.56 -0.41 27.75
N PHE A 39 -10.90 0.52 26.88
CA PHE A 39 -9.91 1.32 26.15
C PHE A 39 -9.66 2.65 26.87
N HIS A 40 -8.42 2.86 27.31
CA HIS A 40 -8.02 4.01 28.10
C HIS A 40 -7.50 5.16 27.24
N THR A 41 -8.04 6.35 27.45
CA THR A 41 -7.56 7.61 26.85
C THR A 41 -7.25 8.64 27.94
N HIS A 42 -6.60 9.74 27.58
CA HIS A 42 -6.44 10.91 28.46
C HIS A 42 -7.79 11.60 28.77
N ARG A 43 -8.90 11.13 28.19
CA ARG A 43 -10.29 11.62 28.36
C ARG A 43 -11.20 10.58 29.04
N GLY A 44 -10.62 9.61 29.75
CA GLY A 44 -11.35 8.54 30.42
C GLY A 44 -11.34 7.24 29.62
N ALA A 45 -11.97 6.23 30.20
CA ALA A 45 -12.09 4.89 29.65
C ALA A 45 -13.36 4.76 28.80
N ILE A 46 -13.32 3.88 27.80
CA ILE A 46 -14.47 3.48 26.97
C ILE A 46 -14.59 1.97 27.07
N GLU A 47 -15.72 1.49 27.58
CA GLU A 47 -16.03 0.06 27.65
C GLU A 47 -16.26 -0.50 26.25
N HIS A 48 -15.62 -1.62 25.92
CA HIS A 48 -15.77 -2.26 24.61
C HIS A 48 -17.22 -2.75 24.39
N ASP A 49 -17.87 -3.20 25.46
CA ASP A 49 -19.26 -3.68 25.44
C ASP A 49 -20.26 -2.55 25.09
N ALA A 50 -19.90 -1.29 25.34
CA ALA A 50 -20.70 -0.14 24.91
C ALA A 50 -20.62 0.12 23.40
N VAL A 51 -19.66 -0.50 22.70
CA VAL A 51 -19.48 -0.37 21.25
C VAL A 51 -20.01 -1.59 20.50
N ILE A 52 -19.83 -2.79 21.05
CA ILE A 52 -20.29 -4.04 20.44
C ILE A 52 -21.81 -3.97 20.21
N GLY A 53 -22.23 -4.32 18.99
CA GLY A 53 -23.62 -4.28 18.54
C GLY A 53 -24.10 -2.92 18.02
N LEU A 54 -23.34 -1.84 18.18
CA LEU A 54 -23.69 -0.54 17.60
C LEU A 54 -23.42 -0.50 16.08
N PRO A 55 -24.19 0.28 15.30
CA PRO A 55 -23.85 0.56 13.92
C PRO A 55 -22.64 1.50 13.81
N GLU A 56 -21.91 1.43 12.69
CA GLU A 56 -20.86 2.41 12.37
C GLU A 56 -21.41 3.84 12.31
N GLY A 57 -20.60 4.80 12.74
CA GLY A 57 -20.99 6.20 12.83
C GLY A 57 -21.71 6.56 14.13
N SER A 58 -21.83 5.61 15.06
CA SER A 58 -22.36 5.86 16.40
C SER A 58 -21.42 6.72 17.24
N VAL A 59 -21.97 7.38 18.26
CA VAL A 59 -21.20 8.15 19.25
C VAL A 59 -21.32 7.48 20.61
N VAL A 60 -20.19 7.19 21.23
CA VAL A 60 -20.11 6.69 22.62
C VAL A 60 -19.52 7.76 23.53
N LYS A 61 -19.76 7.63 24.83
CA LYS A 61 -19.18 8.52 25.84
C LYS A 61 -18.15 7.77 26.66
N SER A 62 -17.03 8.42 26.98
CA SER A 62 -16.10 7.91 27.98
C SER A 62 -16.68 8.02 29.39
N THR A 63 -16.00 7.42 30.36
CA THR A 63 -16.32 7.57 31.80
C THR A 63 -16.30 9.02 32.29
N ASN A 64 -15.58 9.92 31.61
CA ASN A 64 -15.57 11.36 31.91
C ASN A 64 -16.67 12.15 31.15
N GLY A 65 -17.48 11.48 30.33
CA GLY A 65 -18.56 12.10 29.56
C GLY A 65 -18.16 12.69 28.20
N ASP A 66 -16.88 12.60 27.80
CA ASP A 66 -16.41 13.04 26.49
C ASP A 66 -16.97 12.14 25.37
N ALA A 67 -17.44 12.76 24.28
CA ALA A 67 -18.00 12.06 23.12
C ALA A 67 -16.91 11.59 22.14
N PHE A 68 -17.08 10.38 21.63
CA PHE A 68 -16.23 9.76 20.61
C PHE A 68 -17.08 9.17 19.48
N LEU A 69 -16.79 9.58 18.25
CA LEU A 69 -17.33 8.93 17.03
C LEU A 69 -16.62 7.60 16.81
N VAL A 70 -17.40 6.57 16.48
CA VAL A 70 -16.93 5.19 16.33
C VAL A 70 -17.11 4.72 14.89
N LEU A 71 -16.02 4.36 14.22
CA LEU A 71 -15.99 3.88 12.83
C LEU A 71 -15.05 2.69 12.69
N ARG A 72 -15.24 1.82 11.69
CA ARG A 72 -14.17 0.92 11.25
C ARG A 72 -13.13 1.74 10.48
N PRO A 73 -11.83 1.56 10.72
CA PRO A 73 -10.81 2.28 9.98
C PRO A 73 -10.81 1.84 8.52
N LEU A 74 -10.73 2.81 7.61
CA LEU A 74 -10.40 2.53 6.22
C LEU A 74 -8.97 1.98 6.12
N LEU A 75 -8.61 1.41 4.97
CA LEU A 75 -7.22 0.98 4.74
C LEU A 75 -6.24 2.15 4.90
N ILE A 76 -6.62 3.34 4.44
CA ILE A 76 -5.80 4.55 4.59
C ILE A 76 -5.58 4.92 6.06
N ASP A 77 -6.61 4.78 6.90
CA ASP A 77 -6.52 5.08 8.34
C ASP A 77 -5.61 4.07 9.04
N TYR A 78 -5.73 2.80 8.67
CA TYR A 78 -4.87 1.73 9.16
C TYR A 78 -3.40 1.96 8.74
N VAL A 79 -3.15 2.18 7.45
CA VAL A 79 -1.78 2.36 6.91
C VAL A 79 -1.05 3.54 7.55
N LEU A 80 -1.76 4.63 7.82
CA LEU A 80 -1.16 5.81 8.44
C LEU A 80 -0.86 5.62 9.93
N SER A 81 -1.58 4.72 10.61
CA SER A 81 -1.49 4.49 12.06
C SER A 81 -0.75 3.20 12.45
N MET A 82 -0.48 2.31 11.51
CA MET A 82 0.16 1.02 11.76
C MET A 82 1.58 1.17 12.35
N PRO A 83 2.01 0.22 13.22
CA PRO A 83 3.40 0.16 13.66
C PRO A 83 4.35 -0.01 12.47
N ARG A 84 5.37 0.85 12.39
CA ARG A 84 6.31 0.89 11.26
C ARG A 84 7.64 0.23 11.64
N GLY A 85 8.05 -0.75 10.86
CA GLY A 85 9.45 -1.24 10.84
C GLY A 85 10.25 -0.51 9.75
N ALA A 86 9.66 -0.38 8.56
CA ALA A 86 10.15 0.41 7.44
C ALA A 86 9.22 1.60 7.14
N GLN A 87 9.73 2.59 6.42
CA GLN A 87 8.91 3.70 5.91
C GLN A 87 7.83 3.15 4.96
N VAL A 88 6.58 3.58 5.15
CA VAL A 88 5.45 3.15 4.31
C VAL A 88 5.31 4.03 3.08
N ILE A 89 4.87 3.43 1.98
CA ILE A 89 4.32 4.14 0.82
C ILE A 89 3.10 4.97 1.26
N TYR A 90 3.00 6.20 0.74
CA TYR A 90 1.88 7.07 1.07
C TYR A 90 0.62 6.69 0.27
N PRO A 91 -0.58 6.96 0.81
CA PRO A 91 -1.83 6.58 0.16
C PRO A 91 -2.01 7.13 -1.26
N LYS A 92 -1.54 8.36 -1.53
CA LYS A 92 -1.59 8.95 -2.88
C LYS A 92 -0.76 8.13 -3.89
N ASP A 93 0.35 7.57 -3.44
CA ASP A 93 1.27 6.82 -4.27
C ASP A 93 0.78 5.38 -4.44
N ALA A 94 0.30 4.74 -3.36
CA ALA A 94 -0.34 3.43 -3.41
C ALA A 94 -1.53 3.40 -4.38
N ALA A 95 -2.38 4.45 -4.36
CA ALA A 95 -3.51 4.57 -5.26
C ALA A 95 -3.06 4.63 -6.73
N GLN A 96 -2.01 5.41 -7.02
CA GLN A 96 -1.45 5.48 -8.37
C GLN A 96 -0.75 4.16 -8.77
N ILE A 97 -0.05 3.48 -7.86
CA ILE A 97 0.55 2.17 -8.15
C ILE A 97 -0.53 1.15 -8.50
N VAL A 98 -1.62 1.08 -7.74
CA VAL A 98 -2.73 0.17 -8.04
C VAL A 98 -3.36 0.48 -9.40
N HIS A 99 -3.58 1.77 -9.70
CA HIS A 99 -4.29 2.18 -10.91
C HIS A 99 -3.40 2.19 -12.17
N GLU A 100 -2.25 2.85 -12.10
CA GLU A 100 -1.30 2.99 -13.23
C GLU A 100 -0.48 1.71 -13.44
N GLY A 101 -0.31 0.91 -12.39
CA GLY A 101 0.19 -0.46 -12.48
C GLY A 101 -0.86 -1.44 -13.00
N ASP A 102 -2.12 -1.02 -13.16
CA ASP A 102 -3.23 -1.85 -13.63
C ASP A 102 -3.32 -3.16 -12.84
N ILE A 103 -3.39 -3.05 -11.50
CA ILE A 103 -3.54 -4.22 -10.63
C ILE A 103 -5.01 -4.65 -10.66
N PHE A 104 -5.28 -5.75 -11.36
CA PHE A 104 -6.62 -6.22 -11.65
C PHE A 104 -7.00 -7.46 -10.81
N PRO A 105 -8.31 -7.73 -10.60
CA PRO A 105 -8.76 -8.95 -9.92
C PRO A 105 -8.27 -10.22 -10.62
N GLY A 106 -7.66 -11.15 -9.90
CA GLY A 106 -7.06 -12.37 -10.44
C GLY A 106 -5.60 -12.24 -10.86
N ALA A 107 -5.00 -11.04 -10.79
CA ALA A 107 -3.60 -10.86 -11.16
C ALA A 107 -2.64 -11.56 -10.19
N ARG A 108 -1.53 -12.06 -10.72
CA ARG A 108 -0.35 -12.48 -9.96
C ARG A 108 0.63 -11.32 -9.90
N VAL A 109 0.79 -10.73 -8.71
CA VAL A 109 1.56 -9.52 -8.49
C VAL A 109 2.81 -9.84 -7.69
N LEU A 110 3.97 -9.46 -8.21
CA LEU A 110 5.22 -9.51 -7.47
C LEU A 110 5.52 -8.13 -6.85
N GLU A 111 5.86 -8.11 -5.58
CA GLU A 111 6.33 -6.95 -4.84
C GLU A 111 7.72 -7.26 -4.28
N ALA A 112 8.66 -6.33 -4.35
CA ALA A 112 9.93 -6.45 -3.64
C ALA A 112 10.24 -5.19 -2.83
N GLY A 113 10.50 -5.41 -1.54
CA GLY A 113 10.41 -4.38 -0.51
C GLY A 113 9.05 -4.42 0.20
N ALA A 114 8.68 -5.54 0.82
CA ALA A 114 7.44 -5.64 1.59
C ALA A 114 7.39 -4.61 2.74
N GLY A 115 8.54 -4.33 3.36
CA GLY A 115 8.71 -3.29 4.37
C GLY A 115 7.76 -3.48 5.55
N SER A 116 6.82 -2.55 5.74
CA SER A 116 5.81 -2.65 6.80
C SER A 116 4.49 -3.32 6.35
N GLY A 117 4.36 -3.74 5.07
CA GLY A 117 3.17 -4.40 4.52
C GLY A 117 2.03 -3.45 4.08
N ALA A 118 2.28 -2.14 4.02
CA ALA A 118 1.27 -1.13 3.68
C ALA A 118 0.80 -1.24 2.22
N LEU A 119 1.75 -1.33 1.28
CA LEU A 119 1.44 -1.50 -0.14
C LEU A 119 0.85 -2.89 -0.39
N THR A 120 1.43 -3.93 0.21
CA THR A 120 0.91 -5.30 0.20
C THR A 120 -0.59 -5.37 0.52
N CYS A 121 -1.08 -4.66 1.55
CA CYS A 121 -2.51 -4.60 1.87
C CYS A 121 -3.36 -4.02 0.72
N SER A 122 -2.83 -3.03 0.00
CA SER A 122 -3.50 -2.43 -1.15
C SER A 122 -3.50 -3.38 -2.35
N LEU A 123 -2.39 -4.08 -2.59
CA LEU A 123 -2.25 -5.07 -3.66
C LEU A 123 -3.20 -6.25 -3.44
N LEU A 124 -3.21 -6.85 -2.24
CA LEU A 124 -4.10 -7.96 -1.88
C LEU A 124 -5.58 -7.61 -2.06
N ARG A 125 -5.96 -6.37 -1.70
CA ARG A 125 -7.32 -5.88 -1.93
C ARG A 125 -7.65 -5.74 -3.41
N ALA A 126 -6.70 -5.31 -4.24
CA ALA A 126 -6.90 -5.09 -5.67
C ALA A 126 -6.99 -6.40 -6.46
N VAL A 127 -6.11 -7.38 -6.15
CA VAL A 127 -6.11 -8.68 -6.83
C VAL A 127 -7.28 -9.57 -6.41
N GLY A 128 -7.88 -9.33 -5.25
CA GLY A 128 -9.02 -10.12 -4.76
C GLY A 128 -8.63 -11.57 -4.41
N PRO A 129 -9.61 -12.42 -4.09
CA PRO A 129 -9.34 -13.78 -3.60
C PRO A 129 -8.75 -14.70 -4.67
N ASP A 130 -9.04 -14.44 -5.96
CA ASP A 130 -8.58 -15.28 -7.07
C ASP A 130 -7.20 -14.87 -7.62
N GLY A 131 -6.62 -13.78 -7.11
CA GLY A 131 -5.27 -13.33 -7.47
C GLY A 131 -4.26 -13.63 -6.36
N GLU A 132 -2.97 -13.42 -6.63
CA GLU A 132 -1.87 -13.75 -5.72
C GLU A 132 -0.94 -12.54 -5.56
N VAL A 133 -0.48 -12.27 -4.34
CA VAL A 133 0.63 -11.34 -4.11
C VAL A 133 1.85 -12.13 -3.61
N ILE A 134 2.99 -11.97 -4.28
CA ILE A 134 4.27 -12.57 -3.90
C ILE A 134 5.19 -11.42 -3.48
N SER A 135 5.48 -11.31 -2.19
CA SER A 135 6.32 -10.23 -1.65
C SER A 135 7.70 -10.77 -1.27
N TYR A 136 8.77 -10.13 -1.73
CA TYR A 136 10.14 -10.36 -1.28
C TYR A 136 10.55 -9.30 -0.23
N GLU A 137 11.23 -9.75 0.83
CA GLU A 137 11.83 -8.90 1.84
C GLU A 137 13.17 -9.49 2.30
N VAL A 138 14.26 -8.74 2.13
CA VAL A 138 15.61 -9.18 2.46
C VAL A 138 15.89 -9.17 3.97
N ARG A 139 15.13 -8.38 4.72
CA ARG A 139 15.30 -8.20 6.16
C ARG A 139 14.25 -8.98 6.96
N ASP A 140 14.68 -10.00 7.68
CA ASP A 140 13.80 -10.83 8.52
C ASP A 140 12.97 -10.00 9.53
N ASP A 141 13.59 -9.00 10.17
CA ASP A 141 12.88 -8.12 11.11
C ASP A 141 11.75 -7.32 10.44
N HIS A 142 11.96 -6.86 9.21
CA HIS A 142 10.92 -6.24 8.39
C HIS A 142 9.85 -7.24 7.96
N ALA A 143 10.23 -8.46 7.56
CA ALA A 143 9.29 -9.50 7.15
C ALA A 143 8.32 -9.86 8.27
N VAL A 144 8.80 -9.95 9.52
CA VAL A 144 7.95 -10.15 10.70
C VAL A 144 6.96 -8.99 10.89
N HIS A 145 7.40 -7.75 10.71
CA HIS A 145 6.53 -6.59 10.78
C HIS A 145 5.47 -6.58 9.68
N ALA A 146 5.86 -6.85 8.43
CA ALA A 146 4.94 -6.97 7.30
C ALA A 146 3.87 -8.04 7.57
N ARG A 147 4.28 -9.26 7.96
CA ARG A 147 3.35 -10.36 8.24
C ARG A 147 2.35 -9.99 9.31
N ARG A 148 2.85 -9.51 10.46
CA ARG A 148 1.99 -9.07 11.55
C ARG A 148 0.99 -8.01 11.08
N ASN A 149 1.46 -6.99 10.36
CA ASN A 149 0.61 -5.88 9.95
C ASN A 149 -0.45 -6.28 8.91
N VAL A 150 -0.07 -7.08 7.91
CA VAL A 150 -1.02 -7.62 6.93
C VAL A 150 -2.07 -8.48 7.65
N ALA A 151 -1.65 -9.45 8.48
CA ALA A 151 -2.57 -10.28 9.24
C ALA A 151 -3.49 -9.47 10.16
N THR A 152 -2.93 -8.45 10.81
CA THR A 152 -3.65 -7.51 11.67
C THR A 152 -4.73 -6.75 10.90
N PHE A 153 -4.49 -6.40 9.64
CA PHE A 153 -5.47 -5.70 8.81
C PHE A 153 -6.59 -6.62 8.30
N PHE A 154 -6.24 -7.83 7.85
CA PHE A 154 -7.20 -8.78 7.30
C PHE A 154 -7.94 -9.60 8.36
N GLY A 155 -7.40 -9.66 9.59
CA GLY A 155 -7.90 -10.50 10.68
C GLY A 155 -7.29 -11.90 10.71
N GLU A 156 -6.57 -12.27 9.65
CA GLU A 156 -5.95 -13.57 9.43
C GLU A 156 -4.77 -13.42 8.46
N ASP A 157 -3.90 -14.42 8.38
CA ASP A 157 -2.87 -14.48 7.33
C ASP A 157 -3.55 -14.80 5.99
N PRO A 158 -3.53 -13.89 4.98
CA PRO A 158 -4.20 -14.13 3.72
C PRO A 158 -3.58 -15.31 2.96
N GLU A 159 -4.38 -16.30 2.60
CA GLU A 159 -3.92 -17.52 1.90
C GLU A 159 -3.28 -17.22 0.53
N ASN A 160 -3.73 -16.14 -0.12
CA ASN A 160 -3.24 -15.69 -1.40
C ASN A 160 -2.06 -14.71 -1.33
N TRP A 161 -1.39 -14.65 -0.17
CA TRP A 161 -0.18 -13.88 0.02
C TRP A 161 1.00 -14.79 0.36
N ARG A 162 2.07 -14.69 -0.43
CA ARG A 162 3.34 -15.40 -0.20
C ARG A 162 4.45 -14.41 0.10
N LEU A 163 4.89 -14.38 1.36
CA LEU A 163 6.04 -13.58 1.81
C LEU A 163 7.32 -14.43 1.82
N ILE A 164 8.27 -14.09 0.96
CA ILE A 164 9.56 -14.77 0.81
C ILE A 164 10.64 -13.90 1.47
N ILE A 165 11.35 -14.47 2.44
CA ILE A 165 12.48 -13.81 3.10
C ILE A 165 13.75 -14.13 2.31
N GLY A 166 14.24 -13.15 1.55
CA GLY A 166 15.35 -13.34 0.63
C GLY A 166 15.45 -12.22 -0.39
N ASP A 167 16.54 -12.25 -1.17
CA ASP A 167 16.73 -11.31 -2.27
C ASP A 167 15.91 -11.77 -3.50
N LEU A 168 15.25 -10.81 -4.16
CA LEU A 168 14.53 -11.07 -5.40
C LEU A 168 15.49 -11.53 -6.51
N VAL A 169 16.77 -11.12 -6.49
CA VAL A 169 17.77 -11.58 -7.46
C VAL A 169 17.83 -13.11 -7.51
N ASP A 170 17.68 -13.77 -6.37
CA ASP A 170 17.78 -15.22 -6.20
C ASP A 170 16.44 -15.96 -6.43
N SER A 171 15.43 -15.29 -7.00
CA SER A 171 14.11 -15.88 -7.21
C SER A 171 14.13 -17.12 -8.11
N ASP A 172 13.55 -18.21 -7.60
CA ASP A 172 13.38 -19.49 -8.28
C ASP A 172 12.04 -19.63 -9.01
N LEU A 173 11.24 -18.56 -9.07
CA LEU A 173 9.97 -18.55 -9.77
C LEU A 173 10.17 -18.80 -11.27
N ASP A 174 9.17 -19.44 -11.88
CA ASP A 174 9.17 -19.74 -13.31
C ASP A 174 9.22 -18.46 -14.17
N GLU A 175 9.78 -18.58 -15.37
CA GLU A 175 9.76 -17.50 -16.37
C GLU A 175 8.31 -17.11 -16.70
N ALA A 176 8.07 -15.81 -16.90
CA ALA A 176 6.75 -15.27 -17.24
C ALA A 176 5.61 -15.74 -16.30
N SER A 177 5.90 -15.84 -15.00
CA SER A 177 4.97 -16.33 -13.99
C SER A 177 4.13 -15.24 -13.32
N VAL A 178 4.45 -13.95 -13.50
CA VAL A 178 3.72 -12.84 -12.87
C VAL A 178 3.21 -11.83 -13.89
N ASP A 179 2.05 -11.23 -13.59
CA ASP A 179 1.37 -10.25 -14.43
C ASP A 179 1.90 -8.83 -14.21
N ARG A 180 2.28 -8.52 -12.98
CA ARG A 180 2.63 -7.18 -12.50
C ARG A 180 3.79 -7.25 -11.53
N VAL A 181 4.67 -6.25 -11.56
CA VAL A 181 5.80 -6.12 -10.64
C VAL A 181 5.83 -4.73 -10.04
N ILE A 182 6.04 -4.63 -8.72
CA ILE A 182 6.27 -3.38 -8.01
C ILE A 182 7.58 -3.45 -7.23
N LEU A 183 8.44 -2.45 -7.41
CA LEU A 183 9.72 -2.34 -6.71
C LEU A 183 9.72 -1.08 -5.83
N ASP A 184 9.86 -1.27 -4.51
CA ASP A 184 10.09 -0.21 -3.51
C ASP A 184 11.35 -0.54 -2.70
N MET A 185 12.50 -0.20 -3.29
CA MET A 185 13.81 -0.55 -2.74
C MET A 185 14.88 0.48 -3.12
N LEU A 186 16.02 0.43 -2.44
CA LEU A 186 17.11 1.39 -2.65
C LEU A 186 17.76 1.25 -4.04
N SER A 187 17.85 0.03 -4.56
CA SER A 187 18.55 -0.31 -5.79
C SER A 187 17.68 -1.18 -6.71
N PRO A 188 16.57 -0.65 -7.26
CA PRO A 188 15.69 -1.43 -8.14
C PRO A 188 16.37 -1.94 -9.40
N TRP A 189 17.49 -1.33 -9.80
CA TRP A 189 18.28 -1.78 -10.95
C TRP A 189 18.99 -3.13 -10.75
N ASP A 190 19.25 -3.54 -9.51
CA ASP A 190 19.98 -4.79 -9.22
C ASP A 190 19.11 -6.03 -9.54
N VAL A 191 17.78 -5.87 -9.61
CA VAL A 191 16.82 -6.95 -9.84
C VAL A 191 16.20 -6.93 -11.24
N LEU A 192 16.58 -6.00 -12.12
CA LEU A 192 15.89 -5.80 -13.40
C LEU A 192 15.98 -7.01 -14.33
N ASP A 193 17.08 -7.76 -14.32
CA ASP A 193 17.22 -8.98 -15.12
C ASP A 193 16.25 -10.07 -14.63
N THR A 194 16.16 -10.26 -13.31
CA THR A 194 15.19 -11.18 -12.71
C THR A 194 13.76 -10.75 -13.00
N VAL A 195 13.45 -9.46 -12.86
CA VAL A 195 12.12 -8.91 -13.18
C VAL A 195 11.78 -9.11 -14.67
N ALA A 196 12.72 -8.88 -15.58
CA ALA A 196 12.50 -9.07 -17.01
C ALA A 196 12.24 -10.53 -17.40
N ARG A 197 12.78 -11.49 -16.62
CA ARG A 197 12.52 -12.94 -16.75
C ARG A 197 11.15 -13.33 -16.19
N LEU A 198 10.79 -12.82 -15.01
CA LEU A 198 9.58 -13.24 -14.31
C LEU A 198 8.29 -12.62 -14.88
N LEU A 199 8.37 -11.41 -15.42
CA LEU A 199 7.20 -10.67 -15.90
C LEU A 199 6.76 -11.14 -17.29
N ILE A 200 5.46 -11.42 -17.47
CA ILE A 200 4.89 -11.78 -18.77
C ILE A 200 5.13 -10.69 -19.83
N PRO A 201 5.21 -11.03 -21.13
CA PRO A 201 5.08 -10.05 -22.20
C PRO A 201 3.82 -9.19 -22.05
N GLY A 202 3.98 -7.88 -22.11
CA GLY A 202 2.92 -6.91 -21.89
C GLY A 202 2.61 -6.62 -20.42
N GLY A 203 3.21 -7.34 -19.47
CA GLY A 203 3.10 -7.07 -18.03
C GLY A 203 3.64 -5.69 -17.66
N VAL A 204 3.20 -5.16 -16.52
CA VAL A 204 3.53 -3.80 -16.06
C VAL A 204 4.52 -3.86 -14.91
N LEU A 205 5.59 -3.07 -15.02
CA LEU A 205 6.54 -2.77 -13.95
C LEU A 205 6.26 -1.38 -13.41
N MET A 206 6.08 -1.27 -12.09
CA MET A 206 6.06 -0.02 -11.34
C MET A 206 7.30 0.07 -10.45
N VAL A 207 8.00 1.20 -10.46
CA VAL A 207 9.13 1.45 -9.56
C VAL A 207 8.88 2.72 -8.76
N TYR A 208 9.08 2.65 -7.44
CA TYR A 208 8.95 3.75 -6.50
C TYR A 208 10.33 4.14 -5.97
N VAL A 209 10.78 5.38 -6.26
CA VAL A 209 12.13 5.85 -5.90
C VAL A 209 12.13 7.25 -5.30
N ALA A 210 12.83 7.43 -4.20
CA ALA A 210 12.78 8.69 -3.45
C ALA A 210 13.59 9.82 -4.13
N THR A 211 14.70 9.51 -4.78
CA THR A 211 15.65 10.51 -5.30
C THR A 211 15.67 10.58 -6.82
N VAL A 212 16.02 11.75 -7.36
CA VAL A 212 16.21 11.95 -8.79
C VAL A 212 17.40 11.16 -9.35
N THR A 213 18.39 10.79 -8.52
CA THR A 213 19.52 9.95 -8.95
C THR A 213 19.08 8.50 -9.12
N GLN A 214 18.24 7.98 -8.21
CA GLN A 214 17.61 6.67 -8.37
C GLN A 214 16.68 6.65 -9.59
N LEU A 215 15.88 7.71 -9.77
CA LEU A 215 15.01 7.89 -10.94
C LEU A 215 15.79 7.81 -12.25
N SER A 216 16.82 8.65 -12.38
CA SER A 216 17.66 8.70 -13.59
C SER A 216 18.29 7.34 -13.88
N LYS A 217 18.96 6.74 -12.89
CA LYS A 217 19.65 5.46 -13.06
C LYS A 217 18.68 4.33 -13.46
N THR A 218 17.52 4.24 -12.83
CA THR A 218 16.52 3.20 -13.13
C THR A 218 15.99 3.34 -14.56
N VAL A 219 15.66 4.56 -14.99
CA VAL A 219 15.12 4.82 -16.33
C VAL A 219 16.14 4.47 -17.41
N GLU A 220 17.41 4.86 -17.25
CA GLU A 220 18.43 4.53 -18.26
C GLU A 220 18.70 3.03 -18.33
N LEU A 221 18.77 2.32 -17.19
CA LEU A 221 19.00 0.87 -17.19
C LEU A 221 17.82 0.07 -17.78
N LEU A 222 16.58 0.55 -17.59
CA LEU A 222 15.42 -0.01 -18.31
C LEU A 222 15.55 0.18 -19.83
N ARG A 223 16.05 1.32 -20.30
CA ARG A 223 16.30 1.53 -21.74
C ARG A 223 17.41 0.63 -22.27
N GLU A 224 18.49 0.46 -21.49
CA GLU A 224 19.64 -0.36 -21.85
C GLU A 224 19.30 -1.85 -21.99
N GLN A 225 18.34 -2.38 -21.22
CA GLN A 225 17.88 -3.76 -21.37
C GLN A 225 17.12 -4.02 -22.69
N GLN A 226 16.68 -2.96 -23.40
CA GLN A 226 15.97 -3.02 -24.68
C GLN A 226 14.73 -3.94 -24.73
N CYS A 227 14.21 -4.32 -23.56
CA CYS A 227 13.13 -5.29 -23.40
C CYS A 227 11.89 -4.67 -22.73
N TRP A 228 11.88 -3.34 -22.65
CA TRP A 228 10.83 -2.50 -22.05
C TRP A 228 10.33 -1.45 -23.04
N THR A 229 9.07 -1.03 -22.89
CA THR A 229 8.59 0.22 -23.50
C THR A 229 9.32 1.42 -22.91
N GLU A 230 9.27 2.57 -23.58
CA GLU A 230 9.82 3.82 -23.04
C GLU A 230 9.25 4.09 -21.62
N PRO A 231 10.10 4.19 -20.59
CA PRO A 231 9.63 4.40 -19.23
C PRO A 231 8.96 5.76 -19.08
N ARG A 232 7.79 5.79 -18.45
CA ARG A 232 7.12 7.03 -18.02
C ARG A 232 7.45 7.28 -16.56
N ALA A 233 7.93 8.48 -16.23
CA ALA A 233 8.19 8.93 -14.88
C ALA A 233 7.31 10.12 -14.48
N TRP A 234 6.84 10.17 -13.24
CA TRP A 234 6.10 11.31 -12.70
C TRP A 234 6.17 11.38 -11.17
N GLU A 235 5.68 12.48 -10.61
CA GLU A 235 5.42 12.65 -9.18
C GLU A 235 4.03 13.27 -8.99
N SER A 236 3.51 13.22 -7.76
CA SER A 236 2.22 13.83 -7.41
C SER A 236 2.32 14.63 -6.12
N LEU A 237 1.77 15.86 -6.15
CA LEU A 237 1.70 16.75 -4.98
C LEU A 237 0.26 16.83 -4.49
N GLN A 238 0.05 16.52 -3.20
CA GLN A 238 -1.25 16.60 -2.56
C GLN A 238 -1.27 17.77 -1.58
N ARG A 239 -2.23 18.69 -1.76
CA ARG A 239 -2.40 19.88 -0.90
C ARG A 239 -3.80 19.94 -0.33
N GLY A 240 -3.90 19.80 1.00
CA GLY A 240 -5.16 19.94 1.73
C GLY A 240 -5.68 21.38 1.72
N TRP A 241 -6.97 21.54 1.98
CA TRP A 241 -7.64 22.84 2.06
C TRP A 241 -8.31 23.00 3.42
N ASN A 242 -8.30 24.23 3.94
CA ASN A 242 -9.22 24.66 4.98
C ASN A 242 -10.48 25.19 4.29
N VAL A 243 -11.64 24.66 4.67
CA VAL A 243 -12.94 25.01 4.08
C VAL A 243 -13.92 25.31 5.22
N VAL A 244 -13.72 26.44 5.91
CA VAL A 244 -14.53 26.87 7.06
C VAL A 244 -15.13 28.25 6.80
N GLY A 245 -16.44 28.30 6.55
CA GLY A 245 -17.15 29.56 6.28
C GLY A 245 -16.52 30.32 5.11
N LEU A 246 -16.13 31.57 5.33
CA LEU A 246 -15.42 32.39 4.33
C LEU A 246 -13.91 32.09 4.24
N ALA A 247 -13.35 31.36 5.20
CA ALA A 247 -11.94 30.99 5.21
C ALA A 247 -11.70 29.74 4.36
N VAL A 248 -11.85 29.89 3.03
CA VAL A 248 -11.60 28.83 2.04
C VAL A 248 -10.24 29.06 1.38
N ARG A 249 -9.26 28.23 1.70
CA ARG A 249 -7.88 28.37 1.21
C ARG A 249 -7.08 27.08 1.39
N PRO A 250 -5.93 26.92 0.70
CA PRO A 250 -5.00 25.84 1.01
C PRO A 250 -4.57 25.86 2.48
N GLN A 251 -4.31 24.67 3.03
CA GLN A 251 -3.62 24.52 4.30
C GLN A 251 -2.21 25.11 4.18
N HIS A 252 -1.67 25.63 5.30
CA HIS A 252 -0.34 26.24 5.31
C HIS A 252 0.79 25.21 5.13
N ASN A 253 0.57 23.99 5.63
CA ASN A 253 1.53 22.91 5.53
C ASN A 253 1.03 21.88 4.51
N MET A 254 1.96 21.36 3.72
CA MET A 254 1.75 20.19 2.89
C MET A 254 3.01 19.32 2.90
N ARG A 255 2.85 18.05 2.53
CA ARG A 255 4.00 17.17 2.34
C ARG A 255 4.62 17.51 0.99
N GLY A 256 5.87 17.96 1.00
CA GLY A 256 6.55 18.47 -0.20
C GLY A 256 6.91 17.39 -1.21
N HIS A 257 7.27 16.20 -0.73
CA HIS A 257 7.67 15.06 -1.57
C HIS A 257 7.42 13.73 -0.85
N THR A 258 7.29 12.66 -1.63
CA THR A 258 7.33 11.28 -1.13
C THR A 258 8.33 10.48 -1.96
N ALA A 259 8.01 10.28 -3.24
CA ALA A 259 8.86 9.64 -4.24
C ALA A 259 8.38 9.96 -5.65
N PHE A 260 9.19 9.54 -6.62
CA PHE A 260 8.83 9.44 -8.02
C PHE A 260 8.28 8.04 -8.32
N LEU A 261 7.35 7.97 -9.27
CA LEU A 261 6.85 6.73 -9.85
C LEU A 261 7.39 6.59 -11.26
N ILE A 262 7.81 5.37 -11.60
CA ILE A 262 8.21 4.96 -12.94
C ILE A 262 7.29 3.82 -13.37
N SER A 263 6.83 3.84 -14.62
CA SER A 263 6.07 2.76 -15.23
C SER A 263 6.67 2.37 -16.58
N ALA A 264 6.82 1.07 -16.82
CA ALA A 264 7.18 0.51 -18.12
C ALA A 264 6.46 -0.83 -18.33
N ARG A 265 6.28 -1.23 -19.59
CA ARG A 265 5.70 -2.53 -19.94
C ARG A 265 6.75 -3.43 -20.57
N ARG A 266 6.69 -4.71 -20.24
CA ARG A 266 7.57 -5.74 -20.80
C ARG A 266 7.26 -5.96 -22.28
N LEU A 267 8.27 -5.92 -23.14
CA LEU A 267 8.13 -6.26 -24.56
C LEU A 267 8.12 -7.78 -24.77
N ALA A 268 7.51 -8.26 -25.86
CA ALA A 268 7.65 -9.66 -26.23
C ALA A 268 9.10 -10.01 -26.63
N PRO A 269 9.56 -11.26 -26.45
CA PRO A 269 10.90 -11.68 -26.85
C PRO A 269 11.21 -11.32 -28.32
N GLY A 270 12.39 -10.76 -28.57
CA GLY A 270 12.84 -10.36 -29.92
C GLY A 270 12.14 -9.13 -30.52
N THR A 271 11.30 -8.42 -29.76
CA THR A 271 10.61 -7.22 -30.24
C THR A 271 11.57 -6.05 -30.39
N ILE A 272 11.55 -5.41 -31.56
CA ILE A 272 12.19 -4.11 -31.79
C ILE A 272 11.07 -3.06 -31.81
N THR A 273 11.17 -2.05 -30.95
CA THR A 273 10.18 -0.97 -30.92
C THR A 273 10.28 -0.08 -32.17
N PRO A 274 9.16 0.46 -32.67
CA PRO A 274 9.22 1.47 -33.71
C PRO A 274 10.05 2.68 -33.25
N THR A 275 11.01 3.11 -34.05
CA THR A 275 11.79 4.32 -33.75
C THR A 275 10.82 5.50 -33.64
N PRO A 276 10.81 6.23 -32.50
CA PRO A 276 9.97 7.41 -32.38
C PRO A 276 10.31 8.39 -33.51
N LEU A 277 9.29 8.82 -34.27
CA LEU A 277 9.45 9.94 -35.20
C LEU A 277 9.90 11.13 -34.38
N ARG A 278 11.20 11.46 -34.42
CA ARG A 278 11.77 12.59 -33.68
C ARG A 278 10.87 13.80 -33.89
N ARG A 279 10.38 14.40 -32.79
CA ARG A 279 9.95 15.81 -32.83
C ARG A 279 11.11 16.57 -33.48
N LYS A 280 10.86 17.21 -34.62
CA LYS A 280 11.86 18.03 -35.33
C LYS A 280 12.61 18.83 -34.26
N LYS A 281 13.92 18.61 -34.13
CA LYS A 281 14.78 19.54 -33.39
C LYS A 281 14.48 20.90 -34.01
N LEU A 282 13.88 21.82 -33.24
CA LEU A 282 13.94 23.23 -33.58
C LEU A 282 15.43 23.52 -33.69
N ALA A 283 15.88 23.84 -34.91
CA ALA A 283 17.25 24.25 -35.16
C ALA A 283 17.55 25.48 -34.27
N PRO A 284 18.79 25.62 -33.78
CA PRO A 284 19.19 26.77 -32.97
C PRO A 284 18.99 28.11 -33.69
#